data_AF-A0A3P7EHP7-F1
#
_entry.id   AF-A0A3P7EHP7-F1
#
_cell.length_a   1.000
_cell.length_b   1.000
_cell.length_c   1.000
_cell.angle_alpha   90.00
_cell.angle_beta   90.00
_cell.angle_gamma   90.00
#
_symmetry.space_group_name_H-M   'P 1'
#
loop_
_entity.id
_entity.type
_entity.pdbx_description
1 polymer ?
#
loop_
_entity_poly.entity_id
_entity_poly.type
_entity_poly.pdbx_seq_one_letter_code
_entity_poly.pdbx_strand_id
1 'polypeptide(L)'
;CFPRSDRHLAYQLLKIAKSLIEKGERKEAVPYAYEAMSIFEVCFGLNHPYYLQTLALWTFLDQKITKTNDELFALMNFQSNKPVDLSEFLSKKV
;
A
#
# COMPACT_ATOMS: atom_id res chain seq x y z
N CYS A 1 -16.16 -13.20 -3.22
CA CYS A 1 -15.28 -12.25 -2.52
C CYS A 1 -16.14 -11.46 -1.56
N PHE A 2 -15.72 -11.23 -0.31
CA PHE A 2 -16.48 -10.36 0.59
C PHE A 2 -16.67 -8.99 -0.11
N PRO A 3 -17.86 -8.38 -0.13
CA PRO A 3 -18.06 -7.07 -0.80
C PRO A 3 -17.10 -5.99 -0.28
N ARG A 4 -16.63 -6.15 0.97
CA ARG A 4 -15.60 -5.30 1.61
C ARG A 4 -14.19 -5.48 1.03
N SER A 5 -13.98 -6.45 0.15
CA SER A 5 -12.68 -6.79 -0.45
C SER A 5 -12.72 -6.68 -1.97
N ASP A 6 -13.49 -5.73 -2.51
CA ASP A 6 -13.37 -5.39 -3.93
C ASP A 6 -12.07 -4.61 -4.15
N ARG A 7 -11.18 -5.12 -5.02
CA ARG A 7 -9.96 -4.43 -5.44
C ARG A 7 -10.20 -3.01 -5.96
N HIS A 8 -11.37 -2.73 -6.56
CA HIS A 8 -11.74 -1.39 -7.03
C HIS A 8 -11.87 -0.40 -5.87
N LEU A 9 -12.32 -0.86 -4.70
CA LEU A 9 -12.38 -0.05 -3.48
C LEU A 9 -10.96 0.34 -3.03
N ALA A 10 -10.00 -0.59 -3.06
CA ALA A 10 -8.60 -0.30 -2.73
C ALA A 10 -8.00 0.82 -3.60
N TYR A 11 -8.25 0.79 -4.91
CA TYR A 11 -7.79 1.88 -5.79
C TYR A 11 -8.45 3.23 -5.47
N GLN A 12 -9.72 3.26 -5.05
CA GLN A 12 -10.37 4.50 -4.63
C GLN A 12 -9.80 5.03 -3.31
N LEU A 13 -9.56 4.14 -2.35
CA LEU A 13 -8.91 4.49 -1.08
C LEU A 13 -7.53 5.11 -1.30
N LEU A 14 -6.74 4.57 -2.24
CA LEU A 14 -5.45 5.15 -2.61
C LEU A 14 -5.55 6.52 -3.26
N LYS A 15 -6.62 6.80 -4.03
CA LYS A 15 -6.86 8.16 -4.54
C LYS A 15 -7.14 9.15 -3.41
N ILE A 16 -7.89 8.73 -2.38
CA ILE A 16 -8.12 9.55 -1.19
C ILE A 16 -6.80 9.78 -0.45
N ALA A 17 -6.03 8.72 -0.18
CA ALA A 17 -4.73 8.81 0.46
C ALA A 17 -3.77 9.76 -0.29
N LYS A 18 -3.73 9.65 -1.63
CA LYS A 18 -2.94 10.56 -2.47
C LYS A 18 -3.35 12.01 -2.30
N SER A 19 -4.66 12.30 -2.35
CA SER A 19 -5.17 13.67 -2.18
C SER A 19 -4.82 14.26 -0.81
N LEU A 20 -4.88 13.46 0.25
CA LEU A 20 -4.49 13.88 1.61
C LEU A 20 -2.98 14.15 1.69
N ILE A 21 -2.14 13.32 1.06
CA ILE A 21 -0.69 13.55 1.00
C ILE A 21 -0.37 14.84 0.23
N GLU A 22 -1.06 15.11 -0.88
CA GLU A 22 -0.91 16.35 -1.66
C GLU A 22 -1.23 17.60 -0.81
N LYS A 23 -2.21 17.52 0.09
CA LYS A 23 -2.58 18.59 1.03
C LYS A 23 -1.68 18.71 2.25
N GLY A 24 -0.73 17.78 2.45
CA GLY A 24 0.08 17.70 3.66
C GLY A 24 -0.60 17.00 4.85
N GLU A 25 -1.82 16.48 4.66
CA GLU A 25 -2.65 15.79 5.66
C GLU A 25 -2.23 14.31 5.81
N ARG A 26 -0.92 14.04 5.91
CA ARG A 26 -0.36 12.66 5.91
C ARG A 26 -0.90 11.78 7.02
N LYS A 27 -1.22 12.36 8.17
CA LYS A 27 -1.81 11.64 9.31
C LYS A 27 -3.20 11.09 8.98
N GLU A 28 -3.99 11.83 8.20
CA GLU A 28 -5.33 11.42 7.81
C GLU A 28 -5.28 10.37 6.69
N ALA A 29 -4.20 10.31 5.92
CA ALA A 29 -3.99 9.31 4.87
C ALA A 29 -3.75 7.89 5.40
N VAL A 30 -3.27 7.75 6.65
CA VAL A 30 -2.89 6.46 7.27
C VAL A 30 -4.02 5.41 7.20
N PRO A 31 -5.25 5.65 7.69
CA PRO A 31 -6.32 4.66 7.64
C PRO A 31 -6.70 4.24 6.22
N TYR A 32 -6.68 5.16 5.24
CA TYR A 32 -6.99 4.84 3.85
C TYR A 32 -5.92 3.96 3.21
N ALA A 33 -4.65 4.22 3.52
CA ALA A 33 -3.54 3.38 3.06
C ALA A 33 -3.60 1.98 3.71
N TYR A 34 -3.94 1.90 4.99
CA TYR A 34 -4.13 0.64 5.71
C TYR A 34 -5.24 -0.22 5.08
N GLU A 35 -6.44 0.36 4.91
CA GLU A 35 -7.58 -0.36 4.31
C GLU A 35 -7.29 -0.82 2.88
N ALA A 36 -6.62 0.02 2.07
CA ALA A 36 -6.21 -0.37 0.72
C ALA A 36 -5.21 -1.55 0.73
N MET A 37 -4.25 -1.53 1.65
CA MET A 37 -3.27 -2.59 1.84
C MET A 37 -3.96 -3.90 2.25
N SER A 38 -4.88 -3.87 3.21
CA SER A 38 -5.63 -5.05 3.66
C SER A 38 -6.49 -5.66 2.55
N ILE A 39 -7.14 -4.83 1.71
CA ILE A 39 -7.89 -5.33 0.56
C ILE A 39 -6.95 -6.00 -0.46
N PHE A 40 -5.79 -5.42 -0.73
CA PHE A 40 -4.83 -6.02 -1.66
C PHE A 40 -4.19 -7.29 -1.12
N GLU A 41 -3.98 -7.40 0.19
CA GLU A 41 -3.57 -8.65 0.83
C GLU A 41 -4.59 -9.76 0.53
N VAL A 42 -5.87 -9.50 0.79
CA VAL A 42 -6.95 -10.48 0.58
C VAL A 42 -7.12 -10.83 -0.91
N CYS A 43 -6.99 -9.85 -1.80
CA CYS A 43 -7.23 -10.05 -3.23
C CYS A 43 -6.06 -10.73 -3.96
N PHE A 44 -4.82 -10.42 -3.57
CA PHE A 44 -3.63 -10.78 -4.33
C PHE A 44 -2.59 -11.59 -3.55
N GLY A 45 -2.64 -11.56 -2.22
CA GLY A 45 -1.69 -12.23 -1.34
C GLY A 45 -0.40 -11.45 -1.09
N LEU A 46 0.39 -11.94 -0.12
CA LEU A 46 1.56 -11.25 0.43
C LEU A 46 2.72 -11.04 -0.56
N ASN A 47 2.82 -11.88 -1.58
CA ASN A 47 3.90 -11.80 -2.58
C ASN A 47 3.57 -10.84 -3.73
N HIS A 48 2.34 -10.30 -3.79
CA HIS A 48 1.94 -9.46 -4.90
C HIS A 48 2.52 -8.05 -4.75
N PRO A 49 3.11 -7.47 -5.82
CA PRO A 49 3.71 -6.13 -5.77
C PRO A 49 2.75 -5.05 -5.26
N TYR A 50 1.45 -5.12 -5.58
CA TYR A 50 0.50 -4.11 -5.14
C TYR A 50 0.29 -4.14 -3.61
N TYR A 51 0.24 -5.33 -3.02
CA TYR A 51 0.23 -5.47 -1.57
C TYR A 51 1.53 -4.90 -0.98
N LEU A 52 2.69 -5.27 -1.53
CA LEU A 52 3.98 -4.80 -1.02
C LEU A 52 4.15 -3.27 -1.12
N GLN A 53 3.70 -2.67 -2.23
CA GLN A 53 3.74 -1.23 -2.44
C GLN A 53 2.82 -0.48 -1.48
N THR A 54 1.61 -1.00 -1.24
CA THR A 54 0.67 -0.40 -0.28
C THR A 54 1.08 -0.63 1.18
N LEU A 55 1.70 -1.77 1.48
CA LEU A 55 2.36 -2.04 2.75
C LEU A 55 3.46 -1.02 3.02
N ALA A 56 4.33 -0.75 2.03
CA ALA A 56 5.37 0.26 2.14
C ALA A 56 4.77 1.66 2.34
N LEU A 57 3.74 2.03 1.55
CA LEU A 57 3.07 3.32 1.66
C LEU A 57 2.50 3.53 3.08
N TRP A 58 1.72 2.57 3.56
CA TRP A 58 1.14 2.60 4.91
C TRP A 58 2.24 2.68 5.97
N THR A 59 3.28 1.84 5.87
CA THR A 59 4.39 1.83 6.85
C THR A 59 5.08 3.18 6.94
N PHE A 60 5.37 3.83 5.80
CA PHE A 60 6.00 5.15 5.80
C PHE A 60 5.11 6.22 6.44
N LEU A 61 3.80 6.17 6.20
CA LEU A 61 2.84 7.11 6.79
C LEU A 61 2.66 6.87 8.30
N ASP A 62 2.46 5.62 8.69
CA ASP A 62 2.18 5.21 10.08
C ASP A 62 3.39 5.46 11.00
N GLN A 63 4.59 5.10 10.53
CA GLN A 63 5.84 5.32 11.26
C GLN A 63 6.39 6.75 11.10
N LYS A 64 5.70 7.63 10.37
CA LYS A 64 6.11 9.02 10.09
C LYS A 64 7.53 9.12 9.52
N ILE A 65 7.91 8.14 8.70
CA ILE A 65 9.22 8.13 8.05
C ILE A 65 9.25 9.25 7.00
N THR A 66 10.35 9.99 6.98
CA THR A 66 10.54 11.11 6.05
C THR A 66 10.67 10.59 4.61
N LYS A 67 9.63 10.84 3.82
CA LYS A 67 9.58 10.60 2.37
C LYS A 67 9.04 11.83 1.64
N THR A 68 9.56 12.06 0.43
CA THR A 68 9.02 13.09 -0.46
C THR A 68 7.65 12.66 -0.99
N ASN A 69 6.86 13.62 -1.46
CA ASN A 69 5.57 13.30 -2.07
C ASN A 69 5.76 12.41 -3.31
N ASP A 70 6.78 12.66 -4.13
CA ASP A 70 7.08 11.87 -5.31
C ASP A 70 7.44 10.41 -4.97
N GLU A 71 8.24 10.18 -3.91
CA GLU A 71 8.54 8.84 -3.43
C GLU A 71 7.27 8.10 -2.99
N LEU A 72 6.37 8.78 -2.27
CA LEU A 72 5.08 8.19 -1.85
C LEU A 72 4.16 7.94 -3.04
N PHE A 73 4.14 8.83 -4.04
CA PHE A 73 3.32 8.68 -5.23
C PHE A 73 3.81 7.55 -6.14
N ALA A 74 5.12 7.31 -6.18
CA ALA A 74 5.69 6.17 -6.91
C ALA A 74 5.16 4.82 -6.39
N LEU A 75 4.89 4.71 -5.08
CA LEU A 75 4.28 3.50 -4.48
C LEU A 75 2.83 3.27 -4.93
N MET A 76 2.13 4.31 -5.39
CA MET A 76 0.77 4.19 -5.91
C MET A 76 0.72 4.02 -7.43
N ASN A 77 1.88 3.98 -8.09
CA ASN A 77 2.00 3.72 -9.52
C ASN A 77 2.26 2.23 -9.78
N PHE A 78 1.18 1.51 -10.08
CA PHE A 78 1.17 0.07 -10.25
C PHE A 78 1.59 -0.36 -11.66
N GLN A 79 2.88 -0.69 -11.83
CA GLN A 79 3.44 -1.02 -13.16
C GLN A 79 3.63 -2.53 -13.41
N SER A 80 3.86 -3.32 -12.35
CA SER A 80 4.18 -4.75 -12.47
C SER A 80 3.19 -5.59 -11.67
N ASN A 81 2.78 -6.72 -12.24
CA ASN A 81 1.99 -7.77 -11.58
C ASN A 81 2.82 -9.01 -11.27
N LYS A 82 4.13 -8.98 -11.53
CA LYS A 82 4.99 -10.13 -11.27
C LYS A 82 5.13 -10.32 -9.75
N PRO A 83 4.76 -11.48 -9.20
CA PRO A 83 4.98 -11.77 -7.79
C PRO A 83 6.45 -11.64 -7.41
N VAL A 84 6.71 -11.13 -6.21
CA VAL A 84 8.04 -11.03 -5.62
C VAL A 84 8.26 -12.27 -4.75
N ASP A 85 9.37 -12.96 -4.95
CA ASP A 85 9.75 -14.06 -4.08
C ASP A 85 10.26 -13.50 -2.74
N LEU A 86 9.47 -13.71 -1.68
CA LEU A 86 9.82 -13.28 -0.33
C LEU A 86 10.55 -14.36 0.46
N SER A 87 10.71 -15.58 -0.05
CA SER A 87 11.29 -16.71 0.68
C SER A 87 12.70 -16.43 1.21
N GLU A 88 13.53 -15.72 0.43
CA GLU A 88 14.87 -15.30 0.84
C GLU A 88 14.87 -14.29 1.99
N PHE A 89 13.86 -13.43 2.06
CA PHE A 89 13.74 -12.42 3.11
C PHE A 89 13.14 -13.00 4.39
N LEU A 90 12.20 -13.94 4.24
CA LEU A 90 11.52 -14.59 5.36
C LEU A 90 12.38 -15.67 6.02
N SER A 91 13.22 -16.38 5.26
CA SER A 91 14.12 -17.41 5.80
C SER A 91 15.24 -16.86 6.69
N LYS A 92 15.63 -15.59 6.51
CA LYS A 92 16.66 -14.93 7.33
C LYS A 92 16.20 -14.52 8.74
N LYS A 93 14.92 -14.71 9.09
CA LYS A 93 14.32 -14.23 10.34
C LYS A 93 13.94 -15.33 11.35
N VAL A 94 14.48 -16.54 11.20
CA VAL A 94 14.44 -17.58 12.25
C VAL A 94 15.80 -17.73 12.90
#